data_AF-A0A518CKR6-F1
#
_entry.id   AF-A0A518CKR6-F1
#
_cell.length_a   1.000
_cell.length_b   1.000
_cell.length_c   1.000
_cell.angle_alpha   90.00
_cell.angle_beta   90.00
_cell.angle_gamma   90.00
#
_symmetry.space_group_name_H-M   'P 1'
#
loop_
_entity.id
_entity.type
_entity.pdbx_description
1 polymer ?
#
loop_
_entity_poly.entity_id
_entity_poly.type
_entity_poly.pdbx_seq_one_letter_code
_entity_poly.pdbx_strand_id
1 'polypeptide(L)'
;MKQHHECYGKMFPDILNLPADQPKSGKVFTVLNDQSGGMLQSKKSITPNQEQWDNCMSCPEFDHCYKFSIAKVSLATALSSV
;
A
#
# COMPACT_ATOMS: atom_id res chain seq x y z
N MET A 1 13.52 -10.23 21.44
CA MET A 1 12.96 -9.86 20.12
C MET A 1 11.73 -9.00 20.39
N LYS A 2 11.65 -7.77 19.89
CA LYS A 2 10.45 -6.94 20.09
C LYS A 2 9.34 -7.52 19.22
N GLN A 3 8.23 -7.90 19.85
CA GLN A 3 7.09 -8.47 19.16
C GLN A 3 6.29 -7.31 18.55
N HIS A 4 6.40 -7.14 17.23
CA HIS A 4 5.65 -6.11 16.51
C HIS A 4 4.17 -6.48 16.45
N HIS A 5 3.31 -5.45 16.37
CA HIS A 5 1.89 -5.66 16.13
C HIS A 5 1.63 -6.34 14.77
N GLU A 6 0.58 -7.15 14.66
CA GLU A 6 0.32 -7.99 13.46
C GLU A 6 0.12 -7.19 12.17
N CYS A 7 -0.21 -5.90 12.28
CA CYS A 7 -0.37 -5.00 11.16
C CYS A 7 0.92 -4.26 10.75
N TYR A 8 2.03 -4.50 11.45
CA TYR A 8 3.31 -3.86 11.18
C TYR A 8 3.76 -4.12 9.74
N GLY A 9 4.18 -3.09 9.02
CA GLY A 9 4.63 -3.20 7.63
C GLY A 9 3.51 -3.36 6.58
N LYS A 10 2.22 -3.31 6.99
CA LYS A 10 1.07 -3.56 6.11
C LYS A 10 0.30 -2.30 5.73
N MET A 11 0.82 -1.09 5.97
CA MET A 11 0.11 0.17 5.66
C MET A 11 -0.22 0.32 4.17
N PHE A 12 0.72 -0.06 3.30
CA PHE A 12 0.58 -0.03 1.85
C PHE A 12 0.30 -1.42 1.29
N PRO A 13 -0.48 -1.52 0.20
CA PRO A 13 -0.66 -2.78 -0.51
C PRO A 13 0.65 -3.20 -1.17
N ASP A 14 0.77 -4.49 -1.47
CA ASP A 14 1.88 -5.01 -2.27
C ASP A 14 1.70 -4.60 -3.74
N ILE A 15 2.54 -3.67 -4.21
CA ILE A 15 2.43 -3.08 -5.55
C ILE A 15 3.10 -3.91 -6.65
N LEU A 16 3.88 -4.95 -6.32
CA LEU A 16 4.54 -5.80 -7.33
C LEU A 16 3.53 -6.62 -8.13
N ASN A 17 2.44 -7.03 -7.50
CA ASN A 17 1.39 -7.85 -8.09
C ASN A 17 0.05 -7.12 -8.00
N LEU A 18 -0.14 -6.07 -8.82
CA LEU A 18 -1.42 -5.38 -8.93
C LEU A 18 -2.28 -6.06 -10.01
N PRO A 19 -3.30 -6.85 -9.65
CA PRO A 19 -4.22 -7.40 -10.63
C PRO A 19 -4.97 -6.29 -11.39
N ALA A 20 -5.28 -6.55 -12.65
CA ALA A 20 -6.19 -5.70 -13.42
C ALA A 20 -7.59 -5.74 -12.79
N ASP A 21 -8.23 -4.57 -12.71
CA ASP A 21 -9.63 -4.39 -12.32
C ASP A 21 -10.00 -4.89 -10.91
N GLN A 22 -9.01 -5.18 -10.07
CA GLN A 22 -9.23 -5.62 -8.69
C GLN A 22 -8.50 -4.70 -7.72
N PRO A 23 -9.21 -4.14 -6.72
CA PRO A 23 -8.58 -3.31 -5.72
C PRO A 23 -7.67 -4.16 -4.83
N LYS A 24 -6.45 -3.69 -4.60
CA LYS A 24 -5.51 -4.29 -3.65
C LYS A 24 -5.34 -3.36 -2.46
N SER A 25 -5.70 -3.87 -1.28
CA SER A 25 -5.74 -3.09 -0.04
C SER A 25 -4.55 -3.42 0.85
N GLY A 26 -3.90 -2.36 1.35
CA GLY A 26 -3.15 -2.39 2.60
C GLY A 26 -4.08 -2.02 3.77
N LYS A 27 -3.50 -1.80 4.95
CA LYS A 27 -4.25 -1.33 6.12
C LYS A 27 -4.80 0.09 5.90
N VAL A 28 -4.00 0.98 5.30
CA VAL A 28 -4.40 2.39 5.09
C VAL A 28 -4.72 2.65 3.64
N PHE A 29 -3.88 2.22 2.71
CA PHE A 29 -4.02 2.57 1.31
C PHE A 29 -4.59 1.42 0.51
N THR A 30 -5.53 1.73 -0.38
CA THR A 30 -6.02 0.80 -1.40
C THR A 30 -5.66 1.34 -2.77
N VAL A 31 -5.16 0.46 -3.64
CA VAL A 31 -4.82 0.79 -5.02
C VAL A 31 -5.75 0.02 -5.95
N LEU A 32 -6.29 0.70 -6.96
CA LEU A 32 -7.02 0.07 -8.05
C LEU A 32 -6.35 0.44 -9.37
N ASN A 33 -6.10 -0.57 -10.21
CA ASN A 33 -5.66 -0.41 -11.58
C ASN A 33 -6.82 -0.78 -12.50
N ASP A 34 -7.62 0.21 -12.87
CA ASP A 34 -8.75 0.06 -13.79
C ASP A 34 -8.19 -0.03 -15.21
N GLN A 35 -8.26 -1.23 -15.77
CA GLN A 35 -7.97 -1.54 -17.16
C GLN A 35 -9.29 -1.67 -17.94
N SER A 36 -10.10 -0.61 -17.94
CA SER A 36 -11.22 -0.45 -18.88
C SER A 36 -10.83 -0.92 -20.29
N GLY A 37 -11.43 -2.05 -20.70
CA GLY A 37 -11.03 -2.76 -21.91
C GLY A 37 -11.12 -1.90 -23.18
N GLY A 38 -10.06 -1.92 -24.00
CA GLY A 38 -9.98 -1.22 -25.28
C GLY A 38 -8.74 -0.33 -25.43
N MET A 39 -8.86 0.77 -26.18
CA MET A 39 -7.81 1.79 -26.37
C MET A 39 -7.77 2.86 -25.25
N LEU A 40 -8.57 2.72 -24.20
CA LEU A 40 -8.62 3.67 -23.09
C LEU A 40 -7.39 3.50 -22.20
N GLN A 41 -6.84 4.63 -21.75
CA GLN A 41 -5.70 4.63 -20.82
C GLN A 41 -6.13 3.99 -19.49
N SER A 42 -5.34 3.04 -19.00
CA SER A 42 -5.55 2.46 -17.68
C SER A 42 -5.53 3.55 -16.62
N LYS A 43 -6.57 3.57 -15.77
CA LYS A 43 -6.70 4.57 -14.71
C LYS A 43 -6.23 3.95 -13.40
N LYS A 44 -5.18 4.53 -12.82
CA LYS A 44 -4.71 4.18 -11.47
C LYS A 44 -5.36 5.11 -10.46
N SER A 45 -5.95 4.56 -9.40
CA SER A 45 -6.48 5.34 -8.28
C SER A 45 -5.93 4.82 -6.95
N ILE A 46 -5.77 5.75 -6.00
CA ILE A 46 -5.34 5.46 -4.64
C ILE A 46 -6.41 6.01 -3.70
N THR A 47 -6.92 5.16 -2.81
CA THR A 47 -7.93 5.54 -1.83
C THR A 47 -7.37 5.31 -0.42
N PRO A 48 -7.21 6.38 0.39
CA PRO A 48 -6.83 6.24 1.79
C PRO A 48 -8.05 5.91 2.67
N ASN A 49 -7.88 5.02 3.63
CA ASN A 49 -8.77 4.82 4.76
C ASN A 49 -8.31 5.70 5.92
N GLN A 50 -9.01 6.83 6.13
CA GLN A 50 -8.65 7.83 7.15
C GLN A 50 -8.74 7.29 8.58
N GLU A 51 -9.76 6.47 8.88
CA GLU A 51 -9.90 5.85 10.19
C GLU A 51 -8.71 4.94 10.53
N GLN A 52 -8.28 4.12 9.56
CA GLN A 52 -7.10 3.27 9.74
C GLN A 52 -5.80 4.07 9.82
N TRP A 53 -5.73 5.22 9.16
CA TRP A 53 -4.61 6.14 9.29
C TRP A 53 -4.52 6.71 10.71
N ASP A 54 -5.63 7.18 11.28
CA ASP A 54 -5.67 7.72 12.64
C ASP A 54 -5.33 6.65 13.68
N ASN A 55 -5.79 5.41 13.47
CA ASN A 55 -5.39 4.25 14.26
C ASN A 55 -3.88 3.98 14.19
N CYS A 56 -3.26 4.20 13.03
CA CYS A 56 -1.81 4.06 12.90
C CYS A 56 -1.06 5.22 13.57
N MET A 57 -1.56 6.45 13.46
CA MET A 57 -0.96 7.62 14.12
C MET A 57 -0.95 7.50 15.65
N SER A 58 -1.93 6.80 16.21
CA SER A 58 -2.01 6.51 17.65
C SER A 58 -1.08 5.39 18.11
N CYS A 59 -0.41 4.68 17.19
CA CYS A 59 0.46 3.55 17.51
C CYS A 59 1.85 4.03 17.95
N PRO A 60 2.42 3.53 19.06
CA PRO A 60 3.76 3.91 19.51
C PRO A 60 4.88 3.48 18.54
N GLU A 61 4.61 2.48 17.68
CA GLU A 61 5.56 2.01 16.66
C GLU A 61 5.33 2.66 15.28
N PHE A 62 4.47 3.68 15.18
CA PHE A 62 4.08 4.29 13.91
C PHE A 62 5.27 4.66 13.05
N ASP A 63 6.23 5.42 13.58
CA ASP A 63 7.39 5.91 12.82
C ASP A 63 8.20 4.75 12.22
N HIS A 64 8.47 3.72 13.03
CA HIS A 64 9.19 2.54 12.58
C HIS A 64 8.41 1.75 11.53
N CYS A 65 7.11 1.53 11.76
CA CYS A 65 6.21 0.84 10.84
C CYS A 65 6.07 1.58 9.50
N TYR A 66 5.94 2.90 9.55
CA TYR A 66 5.82 3.76 8.39
C TYR A 66 7.10 3.73 7.56
N LYS A 67 8.27 3.95 8.19
CA LYS A 67 9.58 3.87 7.53
C LYS A 67 9.80 2.53 6.84
N PHE A 68 9.51 1.43 7.53
CA PHE A 68 9.63 0.10 6.94
C PHE A 68 8.66 -0.10 5.77
N SER A 69 7.40 0.32 5.93
CA SER A 69 6.39 0.18 4.88
C SER A 69 6.74 1.02 3.63
N ILE A 70 7.28 2.23 3.80
CA ILE A 70 7.79 3.07 2.71
C ILE A 70 9.01 2.42 2.05
N ALA A 71 9.98 1.94 2.82
CA ALA A 71 11.16 1.26 2.27
C ALA A 71 10.77 0.08 1.37
N LYS A 72 9.77 -0.72 1.79
CA LYS A 72 9.20 -1.81 1.00
C LYS A 72 8.59 -1.32 -0.32
N VAL A 73 7.81 -0.25 -0.29
CA VAL A 73 7.21 0.36 -1.50
C VAL A 73 8.30 0.92 -2.42
N SER A 74 9.29 1.64 -1.89
CA SER A 74 10.39 2.18 -2.69
C SER A 74 11.18 1.10 -3.40
N LEU A 75 11.48 -0.02 -2.72
CA LEU A 75 12.14 -1.17 -3.33
C LEU A 75 11.27 -1.78 -4.44
N ALA A 76 9.98 -1.96 -4.19
CA ALA A 76 9.06 -2.49 -5.18
C ALA A 76 8.93 -1.59 -6.43
N THR A 77 8.91 -0.27 -6.25
CA THR A 77 8.94 0.70 -7.35
C THR A 77 10.23 0.61 -8.17
N ALA A 78 11.38 0.46 -7.49
CA ALA A 78 12.66 0.28 -8.17
C ALA A 78 12.68 -0.98 -9.04
N LEU A 79 12.12 -2.10 -8.53
CA LEU A 79 12.04 -3.36 -9.27
C LEU A 79 11.07 -3.32 -10.46
N SER A 80 10.02 -2.50 -10.40
CA SER A 80 9.02 -2.38 -11.47
C SER A 80 9.36 -1.33 -12.53
N SER A 81 10.48 -0.61 -12.37
CA SER A 81 11.00 0.35 -13.36
C SER A 81 12.13 -0.22 -14.22
N VAL A 82 12.46 -1.51 -14.03
CA VAL A 82 13.46 -2.28 -14.79
C VAL A 82 12.75 -3.18 -15.79
#